data_AF-A0A097KNV8-F1
#
_entry.id   AF-A0A097KNV8-F1
#
_cell.length_a   1.000
_cell.length_b   1.000
_cell.length_c   1.000
_cell.angle_alpha   90.00
_cell.angle_beta   90.00
_cell.angle_gamma   90.00
#
_symmetry.space_group_name_H-M   'P 1'
#
loop_
_entity.id
_entity.type
_entity.pdbx_description
1 polymer ?
#
loop_
_entity_poly.entity_id
_entity_poly.type
_entity_poly.pdbx_seq_one_letter_code
_entity_poly.pdbx_strand_id
1 'polypeptide(L)' 'MLHALQVFLALVVLVLLTPQTRTVNYVLRKFYESGVFATYSEAVWFVKRLTWVIFFSFFVVTYLAARA' A
#
# COMPACT_ATOMS: atom_id res chain seq x y z
N MET A 1 -9.83 16.63 10.47
CA MET A 1 -9.93 15.18 10.17
C MET A 1 -9.17 14.78 8.91
N LEU A 2 -9.26 15.54 7.80
CA LEU A 2 -8.52 15.24 6.57
C LEU A 2 -6.99 15.12 6.75
N HIS A 3 -6.36 16.01 7.52
CA HIS A 3 -4.92 15.91 7.77
C HIS A 3 -4.52 14.64 8.55
N ALA A 4 -5.33 14.18 9.49
CA ALA A 4 -5.06 12.92 10.20
C ALA A 4 -5.18 11.72 9.24
N LEU A 5 -6.18 11.71 8.36
CA LEU A 5 -6.32 10.70 7.31
C LEU A 5 -5.14 10.74 6.31
N GLN A 6 -4.68 11.94 5.95
CA GLN A 6 -3.51 12.14 5.09
C GLN A 6 -2.23 11.55 5.72
N VAL A 7 -1.99 11.81 7.01
CA VAL A 7 -0.85 11.24 7.74
C VAL A 7 -0.95 9.72 7.81
N PHE A 8 -2.14 9.17 8.12
CA PHE A 8 -2.35 7.73 8.13
C PHE A 8 -2.05 7.10 6.76
N LEU A 9 -2.59 7.65 5.68
CA LEU A 9 -2.33 7.16 4.32
C LEU A 9 -0.85 7.29 3.95
N ALA A 10 -0.17 8.36 4.34
CA ALA A 10 1.27 8.52 4.12
C ALA A 10 2.09 7.39 4.77
N LEU A 11 1.75 7.03 6.02
CA LEU A 11 2.40 5.93 6.72
C LEU A 11 2.16 4.58 6.01
N VAL A 12 0.93 4.33 5.57
CA VAL A 12 0.61 3.09 4.84
C VAL A 12 1.32 3.04 3.49
N VAL A 13 1.39 4.15 2.77
CA VAL A 13 2.14 4.28 1.51
C VAL A 13 3.62 4.00 1.73
N LEU A 14 4.23 4.53 2.79
CA LEU A 14 5.62 4.24 3.15
C LEU A 14 5.81 2.74 3.40
N VAL A 15 4.96 2.10 4.20
CA VAL A 15 5.07 0.65 4.45
C VAL A 15 4.91 -0.18 3.16
N LEU A 16 4.05 0.24 2.24
CA LEU A 16 3.83 -0.48 0.98
C LEU A 16 4.93 -0.28 -0.06
N LEU A 17 5.54 0.91 -0.14
CA LEU A 17 6.55 1.24 -1.16
C LEU A 17 7.98 0.96 -0.70
N THR A 18 8.31 1.24 0.56
CA THR A 18 9.70 1.16 1.08
C THR A 18 10.32 -0.24 0.94
N PRO A 19 9.62 -1.35 1.24
CA PRO A 19 10.22 -2.68 1.16
C PRO A 19 10.19 -3.29 -0.25
N GLN A 20 9.91 -2.52 -1.31
CA GLN A 20 9.91 -3.02 -2.69
C GLN A 20 11.31 -2.96 -3.31
N THR A 21 12.19 -3.90 -2.93
CA THR A 21 13.46 -4.10 -3.63
C THR A 21 13.29 -5.08 -4.80
N ARG A 22 14.17 -5.01 -5.81
CA ARG A 22 14.14 -5.95 -6.97
C ARG A 22 14.27 -7.41 -6.57
N THR A 23 14.84 -7.70 -5.41
CA THR A 23 15.17 -9.05 -4.96
C THR A 23 14.23 -9.58 -3.87
N VAL A 24 13.70 -8.72 -3.00
CA VAL A 24 12.78 -9.12 -1.93
C VAL A 24 11.71 -8.05 -1.72
N ASN A 25 10.45 -8.44 -1.92
CA ASN A 25 9.30 -7.64 -1.49
C ASN A 25 8.79 -8.20 -0.15
N TYR A 26 9.15 -7.54 0.96
CA TYR A 26 8.83 -8.01 2.32
C TYR A 26 7.32 -8.07 2.57
N VAL A 27 6.57 -7.08 2.09
CA VAL A 27 5.10 -7.03 2.22
C VAL A 27 4.47 -8.22 1.52
N LEU A 28 4.88 -8.47 0.28
CA LEU A 28 4.40 -9.62 -0.49
C LEU A 28 4.74 -10.94 0.19
N ARG A 29 5.96 -11.09 0.68
CA ARG A 29 6.38 -12.27 1.42
C ARG A 29 5.53 -12.49 2.67
N LYS A 30 5.26 -11.45 3.44
CA LYS A 30 4.41 -11.56 4.64
C LYS A 30 2.95 -11.87 4.31
N PHE A 31 2.42 -11.30 3.23
CA PHE A 31 1.08 -11.66 2.75
C PHE A 31 1.01 -13.12 2.30
N TYR A 32 2.03 -13.64 1.62
CA TYR A 32 2.08 -15.04 1.24
C TYR A 32 2.26 -15.98 2.46
N GLU A 33 3.17 -15.64 3.37
CA GLU A 33 3.42 -16.40 4.62
C GLU A 33 2.20 -16.41 5.57
N SER A 34 1.25 -15.49 5.41
CA SER A 34 0.02 -15.44 6.21
C SER A 34 -0.97 -16.58 5.91
N GLY A 35 -0.80 -17.29 4.78
CA GLY A 35 -1.72 -18.35 4.35
C GLY A 35 -3.07 -17.85 3.80
N VAL A 36 -3.25 -16.53 3.66
CA VAL A 36 -4.48 -15.93 3.10
C VAL A 36 -4.63 -16.20 1.60
N PHE A 37 -3.52 -16.29 0.87
CA PHE A 37 -3.51 -16.53 -0.58
C PHE A 37 -3.10 -17.96 -0.89
N ALA A 38 -3.79 -18.60 -1.84
CA ALA A 38 -3.50 -19.98 -2.23
C ALA A 38 -2.19 -20.10 -3.01
N THR A 39 -1.80 -19.02 -3.72
CA THR A 39 -0.58 -19.00 -4.53
C THR A 39 0.19 -17.70 -4.38
N TYR A 40 1.49 -17.74 -4.65
CA TYR A 40 2.33 -16.56 -4.65
C TYR A 40 1.89 -15.54 -5.71
N SER A 41 1.43 -15.97 -6.89
CA SER A 41 0.99 -15.05 -7.94
C SER A 41 -0.28 -14.29 -7.56
N GLU A 42 -1.18 -14.92 -6.82
CA GLU A 42 -2.38 -14.27 -6.28
C GLU A 42 -2.00 -13.18 -5.27
N ALA A 43 -1.06 -13.48 -4.36
CA ALA A 43 -0.51 -12.50 -3.43
C ALA A 43 0.16 -11.33 -4.17
N VAL A 44 0.91 -11.60 -5.25
CA VAL A 44 1.54 -10.56 -6.10
C VAL A 44 0.47 -9.65 -6.70
N TRP A 45 -0.56 -10.24 -7.30
CA TRP A 45 -1.64 -9.49 -7.94
C TRP A 45 -2.39 -8.63 -6.93
N PHE A 46 -2.70 -9.18 -5.75
CA PHE A 46 -3.36 -8.45 -4.67
C PHE A 46 -2.51 -7.29 -4.16
N VAL A 47 -1.25 -7.52 -3.79
CA VAL A 47 -0.36 -6.48 -3.25
C VAL A 47 -0.15 -5.37 -4.27
N LYS A 48 -0.01 -5.70 -5.56
CA LYS A 48 0.09 -4.71 -6.64
C LYS A 48 -1.17 -3.86 -6.74
N ARG A 49 -2.36 -4.49 -6.70
CA ARG A 49 -3.64 -3.78 -6.77
C ARG A 49 -3.86 -2.90 -5.53
N LEU A 50 -3.57 -3.42 -4.35
CA LEU A 50 -3.64 -2.69 -3.08
C LEU A 50 -2.72 -1.47 -3.09
N THR A 51 -1.47 -1.64 -3.55
CA THR A 51 -0.51 -0.54 -3.66
C THR A 51 -1.05 0.57 -4.56
N TRP A 52 -1.60 0.23 -5.73
CA TRP A 52 -2.19 1.21 -6.64
C TRP A 52 -3.40 1.93 -6.03
N VAL A 53 -4.30 1.21 -5.37
CA VAL A 53 -5.48 1.79 -4.72
C VAL A 53 -5.07 2.75 -3.60
N ILE A 54 -4.13 2.37 -2.74
CA ILE A 54 -3.68 3.21 -1.63
C ILE A 54 -2.91 4.43 -2.14
N PHE A 55 -2.05 4.26 -3.14
CA PHE A 55 -1.31 5.37 -3.73
C PHE A 55 -2.24 6.40 -4.39
N PHE A 56 -3.21 5.94 -5.17
CA PHE A 56 -4.22 6.81 -5.77
C PHE A 56 -5.04 7.54 -4.69
N SER A 57 -5.49 6.81 -3.67
CA SER A 57 -6.25 7.38 -2.55
C SER A 57 -5.46 8.44 -1.78
N PHE A 58 -4.15 8.21 -1.58
CA PHE A 58 -3.26 9.17 -0.93
C PHE A 58 -3.20 10.50 -1.68
N PHE A 59 -3.07 10.48 -3.02
CA PHE A 59 -3.06 11.72 -3.81
C PHE A 59 -4.41 12.44 -3.79
N VAL A 60 -5.51 11.71 -3.92
CA VAL A 60 -6.85 12.31 -3.86
C VAL A 60 -7.06 13.00 -2.51
N VAL A 61 -6.76 12.32 -1.41
CA VAL A 61 -6.89 12.89 -0.06
C VAL A 61 -5.93 14.07 0.14
N THR A 62 -4.69 13.98 -0.34
CA THR A 62 -3.72 15.08 -0.25
C THR A 62 -4.18 16.31 -1.01
N TYR A 63 -4.73 16.12 -2.21
CA TYR A 63 -5.28 17.21 -3.01
C TYR A 63 -6.48 17.89 -2.33
N LEU A 64 -7.39 17.10 -1.75
CA LEU A 64 -8.54 17.62 -1.01
C LEU A 64 -8.09 18.34 0.27
N ALA A 65 -7.11 17.79 1.00
CA ALA A 65 -6.57 18.38 2.22
C ALA A 65 -5.80 19.69 1.97
N ALA A 66 -5.19 19.84 0.79
CA ALA A 66 -4.49 21.07 0.41
C ALA A 66 -5.46 22.23 0.04
N ARG A 67 -6.74 21.93 -0.18
CA ARG A 67 -7.78 22.90 -0.56
C ARG A 67 -8.86 23.11 0.51
N ALA A 68 -8.75 22.41 1.63
CA ALA A 68 -9.63 22.50 2.79
C ALA A 68 -9.01 23.40 3.85
#